data_AF-A0A9E4ZF63-F1
#
_entry.id   AF-A0A9E4ZF63-F1
#
_cell.length_a   1.000
_cell.length_b   1.000
_cell.length_c   1.000
_cell.angle_alpha   90.00
_cell.angle_beta   90.00
_cell.angle_gamma   90.00
#
_symmetry.space_group_name_H-M   'P 1'
#
loop_
_entity.id
_entity.type
_entity.pdbx_description
1 polymer ?
#
loop_
_entity_poly.entity_id
_entity_poly.type
_entity_poly.pdbx_seq_one_letter_code
_entity_poly.pdbx_strand_id
1 'polypeptide(L)'
;MDNNKVFRKIIDSITTLFLYVLLLTLVVGMVKTVFDLRLTLFTSLDIGFNHMVSSVLTIFILIDLFNTFVDYHEHERIKLTYVTDATILIVMREIAVGMYAKEFTYDFIFALSSLILVLGIVRVLAIKYSPEHEGGSFNFPNISVKKDVSGSDD
;
A
#
# COMPACT_ATOMS: atom_id res chain seq x y z
N MET A 1 5.15 -16.30 -32.18
CA MET A 1 4.62 -16.63 -30.83
C MET A 1 4.18 -15.32 -30.21
N ASP A 2 2.94 -15.23 -29.71
CA ASP A 2 2.41 -13.98 -29.13
C ASP A 2 3.21 -13.59 -27.88
N ASN A 3 4.11 -12.61 -28.02
CA ASN A 3 4.98 -12.14 -26.94
C ASN A 3 4.19 -11.69 -25.71
N ASN A 4 2.98 -11.15 -25.90
CA ASN A 4 2.08 -10.73 -24.83
C ASN A 4 1.57 -11.91 -23.97
N LYS A 5 1.41 -13.11 -24.55
CA LYS A 5 1.02 -14.32 -23.80
C LYS A 5 2.17 -14.84 -22.96
N VAL A 6 3.40 -14.75 -23.46
CA VAL A 6 4.61 -15.14 -22.71
C VAL A 6 4.82 -14.18 -21.54
N PHE A 7 4.68 -12.87 -21.78
CA PHE A 7 4.77 -11.85 -20.72
C PHE A 7 3.74 -12.07 -19.61
N ARG A 8 2.45 -12.23 -19.93
CA ARG A 8 1.43 -12.52 -18.90
C ARG A 8 1.71 -13.82 -18.16
N LYS A 9 2.14 -14.87 -18.87
CA LYS A 9 2.44 -16.16 -18.25
C LYS A 9 3.62 -16.09 -17.28
N ILE A 10 4.65 -15.30 -17.60
CA ILE A 10 5.79 -15.07 -16.70
C ILE A 10 5.34 -14.24 -15.50
N ILE A 11 4.56 -13.19 -15.71
CA ILE A 11 4.04 -12.32 -14.65
C ILE A 11 3.18 -13.12 -13.66
N ASP A 12 2.20 -13.90 -14.15
CA ASP A 12 1.36 -14.75 -13.29
C ASP A 12 2.17 -15.79 -12.51
N SER A 13 3.21 -16.35 -13.15
CA SER A 13 4.08 -17.33 -12.51
C SER A 13 4.91 -16.71 -11.39
N ILE A 14 5.44 -15.50 -11.59
CA ILE A 14 6.24 -14.80 -10.57
C ILE A 14 5.36 -14.41 -9.40
N THR A 15 4.16 -13.91 -9.64
CA THR A 15 3.22 -13.52 -8.58
C THR A 15 2.71 -14.70 -7.79
N THR A 16 2.36 -15.79 -8.45
CA THR A 16 1.93 -17.01 -7.75
C THR A 16 3.06 -17.52 -6.85
N LEU A 17 4.30 -17.48 -7.34
CA LEU A 17 5.48 -17.85 -6.56
C LEU A 17 5.68 -16.91 -5.36
N PHE A 18 5.55 -15.60 -5.56
CA PHE A 18 5.67 -14.60 -4.49
C PHE A 18 4.60 -14.83 -3.42
N LEU A 19 3.33 -14.93 -3.81
CA LEU A 19 2.20 -15.16 -2.92
C LEU A 19 2.37 -16.45 -2.11
N TYR A 20 2.89 -17.51 -2.74
CA TYR A 20 3.21 -18.76 -2.06
C TYR A 20 4.29 -18.60 -1.00
N VAL A 21 5.39 -17.88 -1.31
CA VAL A 21 6.46 -17.58 -0.35
C VAL A 21 5.95 -16.73 0.82
N LEU A 22 5.03 -15.78 0.57
CA LEU A 22 4.38 -15.01 1.63
C LEU A 22 3.61 -15.89 2.60
N LEU A 23 2.73 -16.73 2.05
CA LEU A 23 1.87 -17.61 2.82
C LEU A 23 2.72 -18.53 3.70
N LEU A 24 3.80 -19.08 3.14
CA LEU A 24 4.69 -19.97 3.85
C LEU A 24 5.46 -19.24 4.96
N THR A 25 5.93 -18.02 4.69
CA THR A 25 6.58 -17.16 5.70
C THR A 25 5.62 -16.81 6.84
N LEU A 26 4.35 -16.52 6.53
CA LEU A 26 3.31 -16.25 7.51
C LEU A 26 3.08 -17.43 8.45
N VAL A 27 2.93 -18.63 7.89
CA VAL A 27 2.74 -19.86 8.67
C VAL A 27 3.94 -20.14 9.56
N VAL A 28 5.16 -20.01 9.03
CA VAL A 28 6.39 -20.18 9.81
C VAL A 28 6.52 -19.13 10.92
N GLY A 29 6.22 -17.86 10.62
CA GLY A 29 6.23 -16.77 11.60
C GLY A 29 5.21 -16.99 12.73
N MET A 30 4.01 -17.47 12.40
CA MET A 30 2.98 -17.81 13.38
C MET A 30 3.46 -18.93 14.31
N VAL A 31 3.99 -20.02 13.76
CA VAL A 31 4.50 -21.15 14.54
C VAL A 31 5.64 -20.72 15.46
N LYS A 32 6.60 -19.93 14.94
CA LYS A 32 7.74 -19.43 15.72
C LYS A 32 7.30 -18.53 16.87
N THR A 33 6.37 -17.61 16.62
CA THR A 33 5.84 -16.68 17.64
C THR A 33 5.17 -17.45 18.78
N VAL A 34 4.37 -18.48 18.46
CA VAL A 34 3.74 -19.34 19.47
C VAL A 34 4.78 -20.10 20.31
N PHE A 35 5.88 -20.53 19.69
CA PHE A 35 6.98 -21.23 20.38
C PHE A 35 7.81 -20.30 21.27
N ASP A 36 8.16 -19.10 20.78
CA ASP A 36 8.93 -18.10 21.53
C ASP A 36 8.13 -17.56 22.72
N LEU A 37 6.80 -17.40 22.57
CA LEU A 37 5.91 -17.00 23.66
C LEU A 37 5.87 -18.05 24.76
N ARG A 38 5.81 -19.34 24.38
CA ARG A 38 5.91 -20.46 25.31
C ARG A 38 7.25 -20.45 26.07
N LEU A 39 8.36 -20.19 25.39
CA LEU A 39 9.70 -20.24 25.97
C LEU A 39 10.00 -19.06 26.91
N THR A 40 9.55 -17.85 26.55
CA THR A 40 9.83 -16.61 27.27
C THR A 40 9.04 -16.47 28.58
N LEU A 41 7.83 -17.04 28.63
CA LEU A 41 7.01 -17.11 29.85
C LEU A 41 7.70 -17.87 31.00
N PHE A 42 8.68 -18.73 30.70
CA PHE A 42 9.37 -19.52 31.73
C PHE A 42 10.62 -18.84 32.33
N THR A 43 11.17 -17.77 31.73
CA THR A 43 12.55 -17.35 32.08
C THR A 43 12.69 -15.93 32.63
N SER A 44 12.05 -14.88 32.10
CA SER A 44 12.23 -13.49 32.61
C SER A 44 11.26 -12.50 31.96
N LEU A 45 10.32 -11.94 32.71
CA LEU A 45 9.22 -11.12 32.16
C LEU A 45 9.61 -9.68 31.78
N ASP A 46 10.52 -9.01 32.49
CA ASP A 46 10.73 -7.56 32.28
C ASP A 46 11.73 -7.20 31.18
N ILE A 47 12.81 -7.98 31.02
CA ILE A 47 13.84 -7.70 29.99
C ILE A 47 13.41 -8.30 28.64
N GLY A 48 12.67 -9.42 28.65
CA GLY A 48 12.18 -10.08 27.45
C GLY A 48 11.11 -9.28 26.72
N PHE A 49 10.29 -8.49 27.42
CA PHE A 49 9.13 -7.82 26.81
C PHE A 49 9.54 -6.73 25.80
N ASN A 50 10.45 -5.82 26.15
CA ASN A 50 10.89 -4.77 25.21
C ASN A 50 11.62 -5.36 24.00
N HIS A 51 12.47 -6.36 24.21
CA HIS A 51 13.15 -7.05 23.12
C HIS A 51 12.14 -7.77 22.21
N MET A 52 11.17 -8.46 22.80
CA MET A 52 10.13 -9.17 22.05
C MET A 52 9.28 -8.21 21.21
N VAL A 53 8.85 -7.09 21.79
CA VAL A 53 8.08 -6.07 21.05
C VAL A 53 8.89 -5.53 19.89
N SER A 54 10.16 -5.18 20.10
CA SER A 54 11.05 -4.72 19.03
C SER A 54 11.21 -5.77 17.91
N SER A 55 11.41 -7.04 18.25
CA SER A 55 11.55 -8.12 17.28
C SER A 55 10.28 -8.37 16.46
N VAL A 56 9.10 -8.31 17.09
CA VAL A 56 7.83 -8.39 16.37
C VAL A 56 7.67 -7.17 15.45
N LEU A 57 7.99 -5.98 15.96
CA LEU A 57 7.97 -4.75 15.17
C LEU A 57 8.87 -4.89 13.95
N THR A 58 10.09 -5.42 14.04
CA THR A 58 10.95 -5.64 12.86
C THR A 58 10.30 -6.56 11.81
N ILE A 59 9.61 -7.62 12.21
CA ILE A 59 8.93 -8.54 11.27
C ILE A 59 7.86 -7.82 10.46
N PHE A 60 7.11 -6.90 11.08
CA PHE A 60 6.16 -6.12 10.32
C PHE A 60 6.85 -5.26 9.22
N ILE A 61 8.17 -4.93 9.30
CA ILE A 61 8.89 -4.15 8.25
C ILE A 61 9.01 -5.02 7.01
N LEU A 62 9.29 -6.29 7.25
CA LEU A 62 9.38 -7.29 6.20
C LEU A 62 8.02 -7.52 5.55
N ILE A 63 6.93 -7.56 6.34
CA ILE A 63 5.58 -7.73 5.81
C ILE A 63 5.16 -6.51 4.97
N ASP A 64 5.44 -5.29 5.42
CA ASP A 64 5.13 -4.07 4.67
C ASP A 64 5.90 -3.98 3.35
N LEU A 65 7.20 -4.33 3.37
CA LEU A 65 8.01 -4.40 2.17
C LEU A 65 7.39 -5.40 1.18
N PHE A 66 7.00 -6.57 1.69
CA PHE A 66 6.35 -7.58 0.87
C PHE A 66 5.01 -7.10 0.32
N ASN A 67 4.18 -6.45 1.15
CA ASN A 67 2.88 -5.94 0.74
C ASN A 67 3.02 -4.86 -0.36
N THR A 68 4.08 -4.04 -0.29
CA THR A 68 4.41 -3.08 -1.35
C THR A 68 4.79 -3.78 -2.67
N PHE A 69 5.50 -4.92 -2.59
CA PHE A 69 5.80 -5.73 -3.78
C PHE A 69 4.55 -6.39 -4.38
N VAL A 70 3.62 -6.85 -3.55
CA VAL A 70 2.33 -7.43 -4.00
C VAL A 70 1.44 -6.36 -4.60
N ASP A 71 1.30 -5.21 -3.92
CA ASP A 71 0.49 -4.08 -4.39
C ASP A 71 0.95 -3.56 -5.76
N TYR A 72 2.28 -3.54 -5.98
CA TYR A 72 2.86 -3.21 -7.27
C TYR A 72 2.44 -4.17 -8.40
N HIS A 73 2.11 -5.42 -8.08
CA HIS A 73 1.69 -6.41 -9.06
C HIS A 73 0.19 -6.34 -9.37
N GLU A 74 -0.64 -6.05 -8.38
CA GLU A 74 -2.10 -6.14 -8.47
C GLU A 74 -2.73 -4.99 -9.30
N HIS A 75 -2.00 -3.88 -9.49
CA HIS A 75 -2.50 -2.67 -10.13
C HIS A 75 -1.77 -2.32 -11.46
N GLU A 76 -2.32 -2.73 -12.62
CA GLU A 76 -1.86 -2.30 -13.97
C GLU A 76 -2.03 -0.77 -14.22
N ARG A 77 -2.73 -0.05 -13.33
CA ARG A 77 -2.85 1.42 -13.28
C ARG A 77 -2.90 1.89 -11.82
N ILE A 78 -1.73 2.17 -11.26
CA ILE A 78 -1.59 2.61 -9.87
C ILE A 78 -2.19 4.02 -9.70
N LYS A 79 -3.35 4.13 -9.04
CA LYS A 79 -3.83 5.43 -8.53
C LYS A 79 -2.89 5.85 -7.40
N LEU A 80 -2.19 6.97 -7.57
CA LEU A 80 -1.23 7.48 -6.56
C LEU A 80 -1.86 7.60 -5.16
N THR A 81 -3.16 7.88 -5.08
CA THR A 81 -3.90 7.96 -3.82
C THR A 81 -3.83 6.65 -3.00
N TYR A 82 -3.90 5.49 -3.65
CA TYR A 82 -3.84 4.19 -2.97
C TYR A 82 -2.45 3.92 -2.39
N VAL A 83 -1.41 4.16 -3.19
CA VAL A 83 -0.02 4.01 -2.73
C VAL A 83 0.28 4.95 -1.59
N THR A 84 -0.19 6.19 -1.66
CA THR A 84 0.07 7.16 -0.59
C THR A 84 -0.57 6.73 0.73
N ASP A 85 -1.75 6.10 0.69
CA ASP A 85 -2.41 5.55 1.88
C ASP A 85 -1.60 4.40 2.49
N ALA A 86 -1.10 3.48 1.66
CA ALA A 86 -0.19 2.42 2.09
C ALA A 86 1.12 2.97 2.67
N THR A 87 1.74 3.98 2.05
CA THR A 87 2.98 4.57 2.56
C THR A 87 2.77 5.27 3.90
N ILE A 88 1.60 5.88 4.16
CA ILE A 88 1.29 6.47 5.46
C ILE A 88 1.26 5.40 6.56
N LEU A 89 0.68 4.22 6.30
CA LEU A 89 0.68 3.11 7.25
C LEU A 89 2.10 2.62 7.57
N ILE A 90 2.98 2.55 6.56
CA ILE A 90 4.40 2.18 6.73
C ILE A 90 5.13 3.20 7.62
N VAL A 91 4.91 4.50 7.39
CA VAL A 91 5.53 5.57 8.20
C VAL A 91 5.02 5.56 9.63
N MET A 92 3.71 5.40 9.82
CA MET A 92 3.11 5.33 11.16
C MET A 92 3.77 4.22 11.99
N ARG A 93 4.15 3.15 11.30
CA ARG A 93 4.81 2.02 11.90
C ARG A 93 6.30 2.23 12.19
N GLU A 94 7.03 2.92 11.32
CA GLU A 94 8.41 3.31 11.60
C GLU A 94 8.50 4.18 12.86
N ILE A 95 7.51 5.05 13.09
CA ILE A 95 7.37 5.82 14.34
C ILE A 95 7.18 4.88 15.54
N ALA A 96 6.35 3.85 15.42
CA ALA A 96 6.17 2.86 16.48
C ALA A 96 7.48 2.09 16.77
N VAL A 97 8.20 1.65 15.73
CA VAL A 97 9.52 1.00 15.86
C VAL A 97 10.48 1.88 16.65
N GLY A 98 10.60 3.14 16.24
CA GLY A 98 11.43 4.13 16.91
C GLY A 98 11.08 4.35 18.38
N MET A 99 9.78 4.47 18.66
CA MET A 99 9.28 4.70 20.01
C MET A 99 9.57 3.52 20.94
N TYR A 100 9.46 2.28 20.44
CA TYR A 100 9.71 1.07 21.23
C TYR A 100 11.18 0.72 21.34
N ALA A 101 12.01 1.07 20.35
CA ALA A 101 13.45 0.86 20.40
C ALA A 101 14.15 1.74 21.46
N LYS A 102 13.49 2.78 21.99
CA LYS A 102 14.01 3.75 22.99
C LYS A 102 15.34 4.42 22.62
N GLU A 103 15.80 4.26 21.39
CA GLU A 103 17.00 4.88 20.85
C GLU A 103 16.62 6.25 20.28
N PHE A 104 16.33 7.21 21.16
CA PHE A 104 16.12 8.62 20.77
C PHE A 104 17.46 9.28 20.49
N THR A 105 18.17 8.78 19.48
CA THR A 105 19.34 9.43 18.94
C THR A 105 18.88 10.60 18.06
N TYR A 106 19.59 11.72 18.10
CA TYR A 106 19.28 12.91 17.30
C TYR A 106 19.12 12.58 15.81
N ASP A 107 19.91 11.64 15.30
CA ASP A 107 19.85 11.15 13.92
C ASP A 107 18.53 10.45 13.58
N PHE A 108 17.99 9.66 14.50
CA PHE A 108 16.74 8.93 14.30
C PHE A 108 15.54 9.88 14.19
N ILE A 109 15.49 10.89 15.06
CA ILE A 109 14.44 11.92 15.02
C ILE A 109 14.53 12.75 13.74
N PHE A 110 15.75 13.09 13.31
CA PHE A 110 15.96 13.84 12.07
C PHE A 110 15.55 13.03 10.84
N ALA A 111 15.88 11.73 10.81
CA ALA A 111 15.46 10.81 9.76
C ALA A 111 13.92 10.68 9.68
N LEU A 112 13.25 10.47 10.82
CA LEU A 112 11.78 10.41 10.88
C LEU A 112 11.13 11.72 10.44
N SER A 113 11.66 12.86 10.87
CA SER A 113 11.13 14.18 10.49
C SER A 113 11.24 14.41 8.98
N SER A 114 12.41 14.11 8.40
CA SER A 114 12.64 14.20 6.96
C SER A 114 11.71 13.26 6.18
N LEU A 115 11.56 12.02 6.65
CA LEU A 115 10.68 11.02 6.04
C LEU A 115 9.22 11.49 6.00
N ILE A 116 8.69 11.97 7.14
CA ILE A 116 7.31 12.50 7.24
C ILE A 116 7.14 13.71 6.32
N LEU A 117 8.12 14.60 6.25
CA LEU A 117 8.08 15.78 5.38
C LEU A 117 7.99 15.37 3.91
N VAL A 118 8.85 14.44 3.45
CA VAL A 118 8.83 13.95 2.07
C VAL A 118 7.49 13.28 1.74
N LEU A 119 6.98 12.42 2.63
CA LEU A 119 5.67 11.80 2.42
C LEU A 119 4.53 12.82 2.38
N GLY A 120 4.57 13.84 3.23
CA GLY A 120 3.59 14.91 3.23
C GLY A 120 3.55 15.65 1.90
N ILE A 121 4.73 15.97 1.34
CA ILE A 121 4.84 16.59 0.01
C ILE A 121 4.28 15.65 -1.06
N VAL A 122 4.71 14.39 -1.07
CA VAL A 122 4.22 13.39 -2.04
C VAL A 122 2.71 13.24 -1.96
N ARG A 123 2.11 13.25 -0.76
CA ARG A 123 0.65 13.17 -0.57
C ARG A 123 -0.06 14.37 -1.15
N VAL A 124 0.41 15.59 -0.88
CA VAL A 124 -0.19 16.81 -1.43
C VAL A 124 -0.11 16.80 -2.96
N LEU A 125 1.03 16.35 -3.52
CA LEU A 125 1.19 16.22 -4.96
C LEU A 125 0.27 15.13 -5.54
N ALA A 126 0.19 13.96 -4.90
CA ALA A 126 -0.68 12.86 -5.32
C ALA A 126 -2.15 13.30 -5.38
N ILE A 127 -2.62 14.03 -4.36
CA ILE A 127 -4.00 14.54 -4.31
C ILE A 127 -4.22 15.62 -5.38
N LYS A 128 -3.28 16.56 -5.54
CA LYS A 128 -3.42 17.67 -6.50
C LYS A 128 -3.33 17.22 -7.95
N TYR A 129 -2.48 16.22 -8.24
CA TYR A 129 -2.21 15.75 -9.59
C TYR A 129 -3.00 14.51 -9.98
N SER A 130 -3.79 13.89 -9.10
CA SER A 130 -4.73 12.82 -9.47
C SER A 130 -5.97 13.47 -10.10
N PRO A 131 -6.04 13.65 -11.43
CA PRO A 131 -7.19 14.23 -12.06
C PRO A 131 -8.17 13.07 -12.19
N GLU A 132 -9.04 12.90 -11.20
CA GLU A 132 -10.31 12.25 -11.49
C GLU A 132 -10.90 13.03 -12.66
N HIS A 133 -11.03 12.35 -13.79
CA HIS A 133 -11.50 12.93 -15.04
C HIS A 133 -12.71 13.83 -14.73
N GLU A 134 -12.50 15.14 -14.83
CA GLU A 134 -13.58 16.07 -15.06
C GLU A 134 -14.26 15.58 -16.33
N GLY A 135 -15.44 14.98 -16.16
CA GLY A 135 -16.33 14.67 -17.26
C GLY A 135 -16.63 15.98 -17.98
N GLY A 136 -15.89 16.23 -19.06
CA GLY A 136 -16.17 17.31 -19.97
C GLY A 136 -17.64 17.21 -20.38
N SER A 137 -18.40 18.25 -20.10
CA SER A 137 -19.80 18.33 -20.46
C SER A 137 -19.93 18.12 -21.97
N PHE A 138 -20.43 16.95 -22.38
CA PHE A 138 -20.86 16.76 -23.75
C PHE A 138 -22.20 17.50 -23.90
N ASN A 139 -22.08 18.77 -24.30
CA ASN A 139 -23.21 19.62 -24.65
C ASN A 139 -23.78 19.10 -25.98
N PHE A 140 -24.86 18.33 -25.91
CA PHE A 140 -25.60 17.93 -27.10
C PHE A 140 -26.23 19.18 -27.74
N PRO A 141 -26.01 19.42 -29.05
CA PRO A 141 -26.74 20.46 -29.77
C PRO A 141 -28.25 20.15 -29.66
N ASN A 142 -29.01 21.11 -29.15
CA ASN A 142 -30.45 21.06 -29.14
C ASN A 142 -30.93 21.14 -30.60
N ILE A 143 -31.21 19.98 -31.20
CA ILE A 143 -31.93 19.91 -32.47
C ILE A 143 -33.38 20.23 -32.14
N SER A 144 -33.69 21.52 -32.17
CA SER A 144 -35.05 22.02 -32.26
C SER A 144 -35.62 21.55 -33.59
N VAL A 145 -36.28 20.38 -33.55
CA VAL A 145 -37.20 19.95 -34.60
C VAL A 145 -38.36 20.94 -34.58
N LYS A 146 -38.19 22.01 -35.36
CA LYS A 146 -39.23 22.94 -35.75
C LYS A 146 -40.25 22.13 -36.54
N LYS A 147 -41.32 21.68 -35.88
CA LYS A 147 -42.52 21.18 -36.55
C LYS A 147 -43.19 22.37 -37.22
N ASP A 148 -42.66 22.72 -38.38
CA ASP A 148 -43.38 23.47 -39.39
C ASP A 148 -44.39 22.50 -40.03
N VAL A 149 -45.51 22.28 -39.34
CA VAL A 149 -46.74 21.83 -39.99
C VAL A 149 -47.77 22.90 -39.70
N SER A 150 -47.62 23.99 -40.43
CA SER A 150 -48.69 24.93 -40.70
C SER A 150 -49.43 24.45 -41.93
N GLY A 151 -50.69 24.08 -41.72
CA GLY A 151 -51.76 24.38 -42.68
C GLY A 151 -52.15 23.25 -43.63
N SER A 152 -53.47 22.98 -43.63
CA SER A 152 -54.31 22.79 -44.82
C SER A 152 -54.03 21.55 -45.68
N ASP A 153 -54.96 20.63 -45.93
CA ASP A 153 -56.39 20.79 -46.18
C ASP A 153 -57.13 19.45 -45.93
N ASP A 154 -58.46 19.56 -45.89
CA ASP A 154 -59.53 18.53 -45.90
C ASP A 154 -60.17 18.11 -44.55
#